data_AF-A0A8A3P8Q7-F1
#
_entry.id   AF-A0A8A3P8Q7-F1
#
_cell.length_a   1.000
_cell.length_b   1.000
_cell.length_c   1.000
_cell.angle_alpha   90.00
_cell.angle_beta   90.00
_cell.angle_gamma   90.00
#
_symmetry.space_group_name_H-M   'P 1'
#
loop_
_entity.id
_entity.type
_entity.pdbx_description
1 polymer ?
#
loop_
_entity_poly.entity_id
_entity_poly.type
_entity_poly.pdbx_seq_one_letter_code
_entity_poly.pdbx_strand_id
1 'polypeptide(L)'
;MSTIAQPRESSVNGRRVSLLTTPTSSTRPSLDHTRSSEASPNRGTTIAIPRRNRAALREYYNLKKGQEAPTDDAASEVSSIHFDSEVQESEMDKDGFDGEKYVKEVLEKQTLGELLRTYNGVLTDIRALDAEKKALVYDNYSKLITATETIRKMRTSMDPLNPMASTLDPAIANIYERAEKIKSDLKEGIPESQRKLMEMGVEERAAFQKKQNMKKLVLRVLETPENLRNLIAGGHEEEAKSEWEKASALLRRWKERGVGGSDVQACIEDGEAALRGEPPNEQSWVNIKAKRTS
;
A
#
# COMPACT_ATOMS: atom_id res chain seq x y z
N MET A 1 43.11 48.45 6.79
CA MET A 1 41.67 48.75 6.85
C MET A 1 41.01 48.22 5.59
N SER A 2 39.98 47.40 5.76
CA SER A 2 38.81 47.13 4.91
C SER A 2 38.92 46.97 3.38
N THR A 3 38.61 45.74 2.93
CA THR A 3 37.63 45.30 1.92
C THR A 3 36.99 46.26 0.89
N ILE A 4 36.67 45.66 -0.27
CA ILE A 4 35.58 45.93 -1.26
C ILE A 4 35.95 46.74 -2.52
N ALA A 5 35.88 46.09 -3.68
CA ALA A 5 34.91 46.35 -4.76
C ALA A 5 35.41 45.80 -6.11
N GLN A 6 34.56 45.04 -6.81
CA GLN A 6 34.73 44.74 -8.25
C GLN A 6 34.44 45.99 -9.09
N PRO A 7 34.88 45.99 -10.36
CA PRO A 7 33.87 46.04 -11.42
C PRO A 7 34.14 45.05 -12.56
N ARG A 8 33.03 44.63 -13.18
CA ARG A 8 32.98 43.86 -14.43
C ARG A 8 33.42 44.76 -15.58
N GLU A 9 34.34 44.28 -16.41
CA GLU A 9 34.63 44.84 -17.73
C GLU A 9 34.24 43.84 -18.82
N SER A 10 33.48 44.36 -19.78
CA SER A 10 32.95 43.74 -20.98
C SER A 10 33.95 43.80 -22.15
N SER A 11 33.68 42.98 -23.18
CA SER A 11 34.33 42.92 -24.50
C SER A 11 35.45 41.86 -24.54
N VAL A 12 35.49 40.89 -25.46
CA VAL A 12 35.57 41.03 -26.92
C VAL A 12 35.32 39.66 -27.60
N ASN A 13 34.53 39.67 -28.68
CA ASN A 13 34.50 38.79 -29.87
C ASN A 13 34.32 37.27 -29.77
N GLY A 14 33.12 36.83 -30.20
CA GLY A 14 32.96 36.41 -31.59
C GLY A 14 33.14 34.92 -31.91
N ARG A 15 32.02 34.20 -32.06
CA ARG A 15 31.87 33.18 -33.12
C ARG A 15 30.39 32.92 -33.44
N ARG A 16 30.08 33.29 -34.69
CA ARG A 16 28.93 33.00 -35.56
C ARG A 16 28.04 31.82 -35.12
N VAL A 17 26.78 32.13 -34.83
CA VAL A 17 25.68 31.15 -34.72
C VAL A 17 24.99 31.10 -36.10
N SER A 18 25.05 29.95 -36.78
CA SER A 18 24.19 29.70 -37.93
C SER A 18 22.79 29.36 -37.45
N LEU A 19 21.87 30.31 -37.63
CA LEU A 19 20.42 30.07 -37.65
C LEU A 19 20.09 29.33 -38.96
N LEU A 20 19.85 28.01 -38.89
CA LEU A 20 19.20 27.30 -40.00
C LEU A 20 17.68 27.45 -39.84
N THR A 21 17.15 28.38 -40.61
CA THR A 21 15.76 28.47 -41.04
C THR A 21 15.37 27.19 -41.80
N THR A 22 14.35 26.49 -41.32
CA THR A 22 13.72 25.38 -42.05
C THR A 22 12.87 25.92 -43.20
N PRO A 23 13.04 25.49 -44.46
CA PRO A 23 12.10 25.81 -45.52
C PRO A 23 10.83 24.96 -45.37
N THR A 24 9.74 25.61 -45.03
CA THR A 24 8.36 25.10 -45.16
C THR A 24 7.99 25.07 -46.64
N SER A 25 8.01 23.90 -47.28
CA SER A 25 7.21 23.64 -48.48
C SER A 25 7.22 22.14 -48.82
N SER A 26 6.13 21.44 -48.51
CA SER A 26 5.67 20.32 -49.33
C SER A 26 4.16 20.20 -49.21
N THR A 27 3.48 20.69 -50.22
CA THR A 27 2.10 20.36 -50.58
C THR A 27 1.96 18.84 -50.65
N ARG A 28 1.34 18.22 -49.65
CA ARG A 28 0.81 16.86 -49.74
C ARG A 28 -0.70 16.91 -49.47
N PRO A 29 -1.55 16.54 -50.44
CA PRO A 29 -2.99 16.40 -50.21
C PRO A 29 -3.25 15.36 -49.12
N SER A 30 -4.08 15.71 -48.14
CA SER A 30 -4.62 14.78 -47.16
C SER A 30 -5.57 13.81 -47.87
N LEU A 31 -5.25 12.52 -47.82
CA LEU A 31 -6.20 11.48 -48.18
C LEU A 31 -6.55 10.73 -46.88
N ASP A 32 -7.52 11.26 -46.15
CA ASP A 32 -8.30 10.48 -45.21
C ASP A 32 -9.04 9.41 -46.02
N HIS A 33 -8.74 8.14 -45.81
CA HIS A 33 -9.64 7.05 -46.18
C HIS A 33 -9.99 6.28 -44.92
N THR A 34 -11.27 6.38 -44.62
CA THR A 34 -12.01 5.62 -43.63
C THR A 34 -11.81 4.12 -43.83
N ARG A 35 -11.59 3.43 -42.71
CA ARG A 35 -11.52 1.98 -42.59
C ARG A 35 -12.73 1.33 -43.22
N SER A 36 -12.50 0.46 -44.21
CA SER A 36 -13.47 -0.53 -44.67
C SER A 36 -13.03 -1.91 -44.17
N SER A 37 -13.94 -2.54 -43.44
CA SER A 37 -13.96 -3.93 -43.03
C SER A 37 -14.29 -4.82 -44.23
N GLU A 38 -13.37 -5.67 -44.69
CA GLU A 38 -13.69 -6.96 -45.33
C GLU A 38 -12.44 -7.81 -45.59
N ALA A 39 -12.69 -9.11 -45.77
CA ALA A 39 -11.77 -10.21 -45.53
C ALA A 39 -10.60 -10.34 -46.52
N SER A 40 -9.46 -10.77 -45.97
CA SER A 40 -8.18 -10.97 -46.65
C SER A 40 -8.16 -12.28 -47.46
N PRO A 41 -7.82 -12.26 -48.76
CA PRO A 41 -7.39 -13.46 -49.48
C PRO A 41 -5.86 -13.59 -49.37
N ASN A 42 -5.46 -14.77 -48.94
CA ASN A 42 -4.09 -15.20 -48.70
C ASN A 42 -3.21 -15.07 -49.95
N ARG A 43 -2.05 -14.40 -49.84
CA ARG A 43 -0.87 -14.65 -50.70
C ARG A 43 0.39 -14.39 -49.87
N GLY A 44 1.13 -15.46 -49.59
CA GLY A 44 2.27 -15.45 -48.68
C GLY A 44 3.55 -14.90 -49.30
N THR A 45 4.35 -14.28 -48.44
CA THR A 45 5.81 -14.42 -48.32
C THR A 45 6.17 -13.90 -46.93
N THR A 46 6.27 -14.80 -45.95
CA THR A 46 6.53 -14.45 -44.55
C THR A 46 8.03 -14.26 -44.32
N ILE A 47 8.42 -13.05 -43.95
CA ILE A 47 9.75 -12.70 -43.44
C ILE A 47 9.99 -13.49 -42.14
N ALA A 48 11.02 -14.33 -42.12
CA ALA A 48 11.35 -15.20 -40.99
C ALA A 48 12.03 -14.42 -39.85
N ILE A 49 11.39 -14.39 -38.68
CA ILE A 49 11.95 -13.86 -37.42
C ILE A 49 12.94 -14.91 -36.84
N PRO A 50 14.11 -14.52 -36.28
CA PRO A 50 15.10 -15.46 -35.75
C PRO A 50 14.54 -16.30 -34.59
N ARG A 51 14.45 -17.62 -34.81
CA ARG A 51 13.76 -18.60 -33.94
C ARG A 51 14.49 -18.95 -32.63
N ARG A 52 15.75 -18.56 -32.45
CA ARG A 52 16.48 -18.69 -31.17
C ARG A 52 15.82 -17.87 -30.05
N ASN A 53 15.37 -16.67 -30.38
CA ASN A 53 14.68 -15.80 -29.42
C ASN A 53 13.31 -16.38 -29.02
N ARG A 54 12.67 -17.16 -29.90
CA ARG A 54 11.39 -17.80 -29.61
C ARG A 54 11.51 -18.94 -28.59
N ALA A 55 12.63 -19.67 -28.59
CA ALA A 55 12.88 -20.72 -27.60
C ALA A 55 13.20 -20.11 -26.22
N ALA A 56 14.07 -19.11 -26.17
CA ALA A 56 14.44 -18.42 -24.94
C ALA A 56 13.24 -17.72 -24.27
N LEU A 57 12.35 -17.12 -25.06
CA LEU A 57 11.12 -16.50 -24.52
C LEU A 57 10.13 -17.54 -23.97
N ARG A 58 10.03 -18.72 -24.59
CA ARG A 58 9.16 -19.80 -24.08
C ARG A 58 9.64 -20.37 -22.75
N GLU A 59 10.96 -20.41 -22.56
CA GLU A 59 11.62 -20.85 -21.33
C GLU A 59 11.50 -19.79 -20.22
N TYR A 60 11.70 -18.51 -20.55
CA TYR A 60 11.57 -17.37 -19.64
C TYR A 60 10.14 -17.19 -19.08
N TYR A 61 9.11 -17.48 -19.88
CA TYR A 61 7.70 -17.41 -19.45
C TYR A 61 7.13 -18.77 -19.00
N ASN A 62 7.96 -19.79 -18.80
CA ASN A 62 7.57 -21.15 -18.37
C ASN A 62 6.40 -21.77 -19.16
N LEU A 63 6.26 -21.43 -20.45
CA LEU A 63 5.09 -21.79 -21.26
C LEU A 63 5.04 -23.28 -21.67
N LYS A 64 5.97 -24.10 -21.19
CA LYS A 64 6.01 -25.55 -21.43
C LYS A 64 6.26 -26.31 -20.14
N LYS A 65 5.30 -26.22 -19.20
CA LYS A 65 5.06 -27.27 -18.21
C LYS A 65 3.58 -27.30 -17.86
N GLY A 66 2.83 -28.09 -18.63
CA GLY A 66 1.42 -28.29 -18.42
C GLY A 66 0.78 -29.10 -19.54
N GLN A 67 1.16 -30.37 -19.66
CA GLN A 67 0.31 -31.33 -20.36
C GLN A 67 0.53 -32.75 -19.82
N GLU A 68 -0.18 -33.04 -18.73
CA GLU A 68 -0.82 -34.35 -18.56
C GLU A 68 -2.31 -34.14 -18.88
N ALA A 69 -2.73 -34.59 -20.06
CA ALA A 69 -4.00 -35.29 -20.32
C ALA A 69 -4.37 -35.21 -21.83
N PRO A 70 -5.01 -36.28 -22.37
CA PRO A 70 -5.16 -36.51 -23.80
C PRO A 70 -6.52 -36.03 -24.32
N THR A 71 -6.55 -35.46 -25.52
CA THR A 71 -7.74 -35.49 -26.38
C THR A 71 -7.31 -35.45 -27.84
N ASP A 72 -7.92 -36.35 -28.60
CA ASP A 72 -7.83 -36.54 -30.03
C ASP A 72 -7.92 -35.23 -30.83
N ASP A 73 -7.03 -35.08 -31.82
CA ASP A 73 -7.41 -34.55 -33.13
C ASP A 73 -6.25 -34.76 -34.13
N ALA A 74 -6.46 -35.76 -35.00
CA ALA A 74 -5.62 -36.11 -36.12
C ALA A 74 -5.86 -35.14 -37.29
N ALA A 75 -5.25 -33.94 -37.24
CA ALA A 75 -5.17 -33.05 -38.41
C ALA A 75 -4.15 -31.90 -38.24
N SER A 76 -2.86 -32.20 -38.11
CA SER A 76 -1.82 -31.18 -38.36
C SER A 76 -0.42 -31.74 -38.63
N GLU A 77 -0.31 -32.70 -39.55
CA GLU A 77 0.99 -33.18 -40.07
C GLU A 77 1.40 -32.52 -41.40
N VAL A 78 0.97 -31.29 -41.67
CA VAL A 78 1.39 -30.56 -42.88
C VAL A 78 1.75 -29.12 -42.55
N SER A 79 2.85 -28.91 -41.84
CA SER A 79 3.61 -27.65 -41.97
C SER A 79 5.09 -27.77 -41.61
N SER A 80 5.65 -28.97 -41.65
CA SER A 80 7.09 -29.24 -41.55
C SER A 80 7.74 -29.46 -42.91
N ILE A 81 7.31 -28.72 -43.93
CA ILE A 81 8.17 -28.46 -45.09
C ILE A 81 9.12 -27.33 -44.66
N HIS A 82 10.08 -27.69 -43.81
CA HIS A 82 11.25 -26.90 -43.55
C HIS A 82 12.06 -26.95 -44.86
N PHE A 83 11.83 -25.97 -45.74
CA PHE A 83 12.75 -25.69 -46.84
C PHE A 83 14.03 -25.18 -46.18
N ASP A 84 14.89 -26.13 -45.83
CA ASP A 84 16.25 -25.95 -45.34
C ASP A 84 17.13 -25.49 -46.50
N SER A 85 16.78 -24.36 -47.11
CA SER A 85 17.75 -23.65 -47.93
C SER A 85 18.59 -22.86 -46.96
N GLU A 86 19.63 -23.52 -46.44
CA GLU A 86 20.91 -22.86 -46.21
C GLU A 86 21.12 -21.94 -47.40
N VAL A 87 20.92 -20.63 -47.20
CA VAL A 87 21.45 -19.65 -48.14
C VAL A 87 22.95 -19.85 -48.00
N GLN A 88 23.53 -20.64 -48.90
CA GLN A 88 24.99 -20.73 -49.02
C GLN A 88 25.49 -19.30 -49.04
N GLU A 89 26.28 -18.94 -48.02
CA GLU A 89 26.98 -17.65 -47.99
C GLU A 89 27.62 -17.48 -49.36
N SER A 90 27.30 -16.38 -50.04
CA SER A 90 27.84 -16.14 -51.37
C SER A 90 29.37 -16.22 -51.28
N GLU A 91 30.04 -16.76 -52.30
CA GLU A 91 31.51 -16.73 -52.37
C GLU A 91 32.06 -15.30 -52.19
N MET A 92 31.23 -14.29 -52.46
CA MET A 92 31.50 -12.86 -52.28
C MET A 92 31.37 -12.36 -50.82
N ASP A 93 30.69 -13.09 -49.95
CA ASP A 93 30.42 -12.72 -48.55
C ASP A 93 31.44 -13.33 -47.57
N LYS A 94 32.38 -14.15 -48.07
CA LYS A 94 33.40 -14.82 -47.24
C LYS A 94 34.47 -13.85 -46.74
N ASP A 95 34.93 -14.07 -45.51
CA ASP A 95 36.06 -13.32 -44.94
C ASP A 95 37.32 -13.48 -45.80
N GLY A 96 37.93 -12.35 -46.17
CA GLY A 96 39.14 -12.32 -47.02
C GLY A 96 38.87 -12.36 -48.53
N PHE A 97 37.64 -12.08 -48.97
CA PHE A 97 37.28 -11.97 -50.39
C PHE A 97 38.21 -11.04 -51.18
N ASP A 98 38.77 -11.56 -52.27
CA ASP A 98 39.64 -10.83 -53.21
C ASP A 98 38.90 -10.64 -54.55
N GLY A 99 38.34 -9.45 -54.74
CA GLY A 99 37.53 -9.13 -55.91
C GLY A 99 38.30 -9.24 -57.24
N GLU A 100 39.60 -8.95 -57.26
CA GLU A 100 40.38 -9.03 -58.50
C GLU A 100 40.61 -10.48 -58.93
N LYS A 101 40.87 -11.38 -57.97
CA LYS A 101 40.98 -12.83 -58.25
C LYS A 101 39.65 -13.41 -58.67
N TYR A 102 38.57 -13.07 -57.97
CA TYR A 102 37.22 -13.53 -58.30
C TYR A 102 36.81 -13.13 -59.73
N VAL A 103 37.03 -11.87 -60.11
CA VAL A 103 36.71 -11.39 -61.46
C VAL A 103 37.55 -12.10 -62.53
N LYS A 104 38.85 -12.32 -62.29
CA LYS A 104 39.71 -13.09 -63.21
C LYS A 104 39.21 -14.52 -63.38
N GLU A 105 38.90 -15.21 -62.29
CA GLU A 105 38.38 -16.58 -62.36
C GLU A 105 37.02 -16.66 -63.07
N VAL A 106 36.14 -15.70 -62.85
CA VAL A 106 34.83 -15.61 -63.51
C VAL A 106 35.00 -15.37 -65.02
N LEU A 107 35.93 -14.50 -65.43
CA LEU A 107 36.23 -14.24 -66.84
C LEU A 107 36.88 -15.44 -67.56
N GLU A 108 37.69 -16.23 -66.85
CA GLU A 108 38.34 -17.42 -67.42
C GLU A 108 37.40 -18.64 -67.52
N LYS A 109 36.47 -18.79 -66.57
CA LYS A 109 35.63 -19.99 -66.44
C LYS A 109 34.23 -19.84 -67.06
N GLN A 110 33.66 -18.63 -67.10
CA GLN A 110 32.27 -18.42 -67.53
C GLN A 110 32.16 -18.01 -68.99
N THR A 111 31.06 -18.42 -69.62
CA THR A 111 30.68 -17.92 -70.95
C THR A 111 30.10 -16.51 -70.88
N LEU A 112 30.07 -15.77 -72.00
CA LEU A 112 29.55 -14.40 -72.04
C LEU A 112 28.10 -14.28 -71.51
N GLY A 113 27.26 -15.28 -71.76
CA GLY A 113 25.87 -15.31 -71.28
C GLY A 113 25.77 -15.51 -69.77
N GLU A 114 26.65 -16.31 -69.19
CA GLU A 114 26.76 -16.50 -67.74
C GLU A 114 27.34 -15.25 -67.06
N LEU A 115 28.34 -14.62 -67.68
CA LEU A 115 28.92 -13.35 -67.21
C LEU A 115 27.87 -12.23 -67.15
N LEU A 116 26.98 -12.16 -68.14
CA LEU A 116 25.89 -11.19 -68.14
C LEU A 116 24.88 -11.49 -67.01
N ARG A 117 24.61 -12.77 -66.71
CA ARG A 117 23.72 -13.14 -65.60
C ARG A 117 24.35 -12.81 -64.25
N THR A 118 25.64 -13.11 -64.05
CA THR A 118 26.36 -12.76 -62.82
C THR A 118 26.44 -11.25 -62.63
N TYR A 119 26.71 -10.48 -63.69
CA TYR A 119 26.65 -9.01 -63.64
C TYR A 119 25.28 -8.49 -63.20
N ASN A 120 24.20 -9.00 -63.80
CA ASN A 120 22.85 -8.59 -63.43
C ASN A 120 22.50 -8.99 -61.99
N GLY A 121 22.95 -10.17 -61.53
CA GLY A 121 22.80 -10.61 -60.14
C GLY A 121 23.49 -9.67 -59.15
N VAL A 122 24.77 -9.37 -59.37
CA VAL A 122 25.53 -8.44 -58.53
C VAL A 122 24.88 -7.05 -58.53
N LEU A 123 24.37 -6.59 -59.68
CA LEU A 123 23.68 -5.30 -59.79
C LEU A 123 22.35 -5.29 -59.02
N THR A 124 21.60 -6.40 -58.99
CA THR A 124 20.41 -6.53 -58.14
C THR A 124 20.78 -6.57 -56.66
N ASP A 125 21.85 -7.27 -56.31
CA ASP A 125 22.30 -7.41 -54.92
C ASP A 125 22.78 -6.07 -54.36
N ILE A 126 23.52 -5.27 -55.14
CA ILE A 126 23.92 -3.90 -54.76
C ILE A 126 22.69 -3.04 -54.41
N ARG A 127 21.62 -3.14 -55.21
CA ARG A 127 20.38 -2.38 -54.96
C ARG A 127 19.63 -2.91 -53.75
N ALA A 128 19.59 -4.23 -53.56
CA ALA A 128 18.97 -4.86 -52.41
C ALA A 128 19.68 -4.47 -51.12
N LEU A 129 21.02 -4.52 -51.10
CA LEU A 129 21.84 -4.13 -49.95
C LEU A 129 21.72 -2.63 -49.63
N ASP A 130 21.63 -1.75 -50.63
CA ASP A 130 21.39 -0.32 -50.38
C ASP A 130 19.99 -0.08 -49.77
N ALA A 131 18.97 -0.80 -50.26
CA ALA A 131 17.63 -0.74 -49.69
C ALA A 131 17.58 -1.28 -48.25
N GLU A 132 18.26 -2.39 -47.98
CA GLU A 132 18.36 -2.97 -46.63
C GLU A 132 19.11 -2.04 -45.67
N LYS A 133 20.25 -1.49 -46.10
CA LYS A 133 20.99 -0.49 -45.31
C LYS A 133 20.10 0.69 -44.93
N LYS A 134 19.33 1.22 -45.88
CA LYS A 134 18.37 2.31 -45.61
C LYS A 134 17.31 1.85 -44.62
N ALA A 135 16.71 0.66 -44.81
CA ALA A 135 15.71 0.11 -43.91
C ALA A 135 16.23 -0.04 -42.47
N LEU A 136 17.45 -0.56 -42.29
CA LEU A 136 18.09 -0.70 -40.98
C LEU A 136 18.31 0.65 -40.30
N VAL A 137 18.75 1.65 -41.06
CA VAL A 137 18.94 3.02 -40.55
C VAL A 137 17.60 3.62 -40.13
N TYR A 138 16.54 3.47 -40.93
CA TYR A 138 15.20 3.95 -40.57
C TYR A 138 14.63 3.24 -39.33
N ASP A 139 14.81 1.92 -39.24
CA ASP A 139 14.37 1.15 -38.08
C ASP A 139 15.13 1.57 -36.82
N ASN A 140 16.44 1.78 -36.91
CA ASN A 140 17.24 2.26 -35.79
C ASN A 140 16.83 3.66 -35.33
N TYR A 141 16.70 4.61 -36.26
CA TYR A 141 16.25 5.96 -35.90
C TYR A 141 14.83 5.98 -35.37
N SER A 142 13.91 5.19 -35.94
CA SER A 142 12.55 5.04 -35.43
C SER A 142 12.56 4.53 -34.00
N LYS A 143 13.35 3.48 -33.70
CA LYS A 143 13.51 2.96 -32.34
C LYS A 143 14.05 4.01 -31.38
N LEU A 144 15.09 4.76 -31.77
CA LEU A 144 15.64 5.84 -30.94
C LEU A 144 14.62 6.94 -30.66
N ILE A 145 13.85 7.35 -31.67
CA ILE A 145 12.78 8.34 -31.51
C ILE A 145 11.68 7.82 -30.57
N THR A 146 11.26 6.57 -30.74
CA THR A 146 10.25 5.98 -29.83
C THR A 146 10.76 5.85 -28.40
N ALA A 147 12.04 5.54 -28.20
CA ALA A 147 12.66 5.47 -26.88
C ALA A 147 12.74 6.85 -26.22
N THR A 148 13.14 7.89 -26.95
CA THR A 148 13.19 9.25 -26.42
C THR A 148 11.81 9.79 -26.10
N GLU A 149 10.79 9.50 -26.91
CA GLU A 149 9.40 9.87 -26.62
C GLU A 149 8.85 9.11 -25.41
N THR A 150 9.22 7.84 -25.24
CA THR A 150 8.88 7.06 -24.04
C THR A 150 9.51 7.67 -22.79
N ILE A 151 10.78 8.07 -22.84
CA ILE A 151 11.45 8.76 -21.72
C ILE A 151 10.76 10.09 -21.41
N ARG A 152 10.38 10.85 -22.45
CA ARG A 152 9.63 12.11 -22.28
C ARG A 152 8.30 11.87 -21.58
N LYS A 153 7.53 10.88 -22.03
CA LYS A 153 6.25 10.50 -21.42
C LYS A 153 6.42 10.02 -19.98
N MET A 154 7.45 9.22 -19.70
CA MET A 154 7.77 8.78 -18.34
C MET A 154 8.05 9.99 -17.43
N ARG A 155 8.84 10.97 -17.91
CA ARG A 155 9.12 12.19 -17.16
C ARG A 155 7.87 13.02 -16.91
N THR A 156 7.04 13.25 -17.93
CA THR A 156 5.78 14.01 -17.76
C THR A 156 4.72 13.24 -16.97
N SER A 157 4.82 11.92 -16.83
CA SER A 157 3.99 11.13 -15.92
C SER A 157 4.53 11.08 -14.48
N MET A 158 5.82 11.37 -14.29
CA MET A 158 6.44 11.46 -12.97
C MET A 158 6.29 12.86 -12.35
N ASP A 159 6.33 13.92 -13.17
CA ASP A 159 6.03 15.30 -12.72
C ASP A 159 4.66 15.43 -12.00
N PRO A 160 3.56 14.78 -12.43
CA PRO A 160 2.28 14.79 -11.72
C PRO A 160 2.20 13.86 -10.50
N LEU A 161 3.26 13.15 -10.10
CA LEU A 161 3.33 12.55 -8.76
C LEU A 161 3.70 13.56 -7.67
N ASN A 162 4.23 14.73 -8.05
CA ASN A 162 4.47 15.83 -7.13
C ASN A 162 3.18 16.47 -6.55
N PRO A 163 2.07 16.66 -7.30
CA PRO A 163 0.82 17.14 -6.71
C PRO A 163 0.15 16.14 -5.75
N MET A 164 0.28 14.82 -5.95
CA MET A 164 -0.24 13.84 -4.98
C MET A 164 0.56 13.88 -3.66
N ALA A 165 1.89 14.02 -3.74
CA ALA A 165 2.71 14.31 -2.56
C ALA A 165 2.34 15.66 -1.91
N SER A 166 2.08 16.70 -2.71
CA SER A 166 1.64 18.02 -2.23
C SER A 166 0.25 18.02 -1.58
N THR A 167 -0.60 17.02 -1.84
CA THR A 167 -1.90 16.86 -1.15
C THR A 167 -1.82 16.06 0.14
N LEU A 168 -0.75 15.28 0.34
CA LEU A 168 -0.60 14.44 1.52
C LEU A 168 -0.24 15.27 2.76
N ASP A 169 0.69 16.21 2.63
CA ASP A 169 1.10 17.11 3.73
C ASP A 169 -0.08 17.90 4.33
N PRO A 170 -0.95 18.57 3.54
CA PRO A 170 -2.11 19.26 4.10
C PRO A 170 -3.18 18.29 4.63
N ALA A 171 -3.29 17.07 4.08
CA ALA A 171 -4.19 16.06 4.64
C ALA A 171 -3.71 15.58 6.02
N ILE A 172 -2.41 15.33 6.17
CA ILE A 172 -1.79 14.96 7.45
C ILE A 172 -1.95 16.11 8.45
N ALA A 173 -1.69 17.36 8.05
CA ALA A 173 -1.89 18.52 8.90
C ALA A 173 -3.35 18.65 9.40
N ASN A 174 -4.32 18.42 8.52
CA ASN A 174 -5.75 18.39 8.91
C ASN A 174 -6.07 17.26 9.89
N ILE A 175 -5.46 16.08 9.74
CA ILE A 175 -5.65 14.96 10.67
C ILE A 175 -5.10 15.33 12.05
N TYR A 176 -3.90 15.93 12.10
CA TYR A 176 -3.32 16.40 13.36
C TYR A 176 -4.19 17.45 14.05
N GLU A 177 -4.67 18.44 13.31
CA GLU A 177 -5.55 19.49 13.87
C GLU A 177 -6.85 18.88 14.43
N ARG A 178 -7.47 17.95 13.70
CA ARG A 178 -8.68 17.24 14.18
C ARG A 178 -8.39 16.38 15.40
N ALA A 179 -7.26 15.68 15.42
CA ALA A 179 -6.85 14.86 16.56
C ALA A 179 -6.58 15.73 17.81
N GLU A 180 -5.96 16.90 17.64
CA GLU A 180 -5.77 17.84 18.75
C GLU A 180 -7.10 18.38 19.28
N LYS A 181 -8.04 18.74 18.41
CA LYS A 181 -9.40 19.15 18.83
C LYS A 181 -10.12 18.05 19.60
N ILE A 182 -10.09 16.81 19.10
CA ILE A 182 -10.69 15.68 19.83
C ILE A 182 -10.01 15.49 21.20
N LYS A 183 -8.69 15.64 21.27
CA LYS A 183 -7.94 15.54 22.51
C LYS A 183 -8.28 16.68 23.49
N SER A 184 -8.45 17.92 23.02
CA SER A 184 -8.86 19.04 23.87
C SER A 184 -10.29 18.85 24.36
N ASP A 185 -11.21 18.48 23.48
CA ASP A 185 -12.63 18.24 23.81
C ASP A 185 -12.76 17.09 24.81
N LEU A 186 -12.02 16.00 24.61
CA LEU A 186 -11.98 14.89 25.56
C LEU A 186 -11.37 15.33 26.89
N LYS A 187 -10.30 16.14 26.87
CA LYS A 187 -9.72 16.68 28.10
C LYS A 187 -10.79 17.48 28.83
N GLU A 188 -11.42 18.46 28.18
CA GLU A 188 -12.45 19.35 28.74
C GLU A 188 -13.68 18.60 29.26
N GLY A 189 -14.18 17.60 28.51
CA GLY A 189 -15.35 16.82 28.87
C GLY A 189 -15.15 15.80 30.00
N ILE A 190 -13.90 15.43 30.32
CA ILE A 190 -13.62 14.55 31.46
C ILE A 190 -13.66 15.37 32.76
N PRO A 191 -14.57 15.06 33.71
CA PRO A 191 -14.61 15.70 35.03
C PRO A 191 -13.27 15.53 35.76
N GLU A 192 -12.86 16.52 36.56
CA GLU A 192 -11.58 16.47 37.28
C GLU A 192 -11.40 15.20 38.13
N SER A 193 -12.48 14.64 38.66
CA SER A 193 -12.48 13.37 39.41
C SER A 193 -12.05 12.18 38.55
N GLN A 194 -12.43 12.17 37.27
CA GLN A 194 -12.10 11.13 36.32
C GLN A 194 -10.73 11.38 35.66
N ARG A 195 -10.30 12.64 35.48
CA ARG A 195 -8.92 12.97 35.10
C ARG A 195 -7.93 12.50 36.15
N LYS A 196 -8.19 12.82 37.42
CA LYS A 196 -7.38 12.37 38.55
C LYS A 196 -7.34 10.84 38.63
N LEU A 197 -8.47 10.17 38.34
CA LEU A 197 -8.50 8.71 38.23
C LEU A 197 -7.67 8.19 37.05
N MET A 198 -7.64 8.87 35.90
CA MET A 198 -6.82 8.53 34.72
C MET A 198 -5.35 8.94 34.82
N GLU A 199 -4.99 9.81 35.76
CA GLU A 199 -3.60 10.20 36.05
C GLU A 199 -2.99 9.36 37.18
N MET A 200 -3.81 8.83 38.10
CA MET A 200 -3.35 7.90 39.13
C MET A 200 -2.78 6.63 38.51
N GLY A 201 -1.71 6.09 39.12
CA GLY A 201 -1.12 4.82 38.70
C GLY A 201 -2.09 3.64 38.80
N VAL A 202 -1.80 2.52 38.14
CA VAL A 202 -2.65 1.31 38.16
C VAL A 202 -2.89 0.83 39.60
N GLU A 203 -1.87 0.89 40.44
CA GLU A 203 -1.92 0.49 41.85
C GLU A 203 -2.75 1.46 42.71
N GLU A 204 -2.61 2.77 42.51
CA GLU A 204 -3.41 3.79 43.20
C GLU A 204 -4.90 3.69 42.83
N ARG A 205 -5.23 3.45 41.55
CA ARG A 205 -6.62 3.24 41.11
C ARG A 205 -7.22 2.02 41.79
N ALA A 206 -6.48 0.92 41.86
CA ALA A 206 -6.93 -0.31 42.52
C ALA A 206 -7.17 -0.08 44.02
N ALA A 207 -6.27 0.64 44.70
CA ALA A 207 -6.44 1.01 46.10
C ALA A 207 -7.67 1.92 46.33
N PHE A 208 -7.87 2.92 45.47
CA PHE A 208 -9.04 3.81 45.52
C PHE A 208 -10.35 3.04 45.34
N GLN A 209 -10.42 2.14 44.36
CA GLN A 209 -11.59 1.29 44.14
C GLN A 209 -11.84 0.34 45.32
N LYS A 210 -10.78 -0.27 45.88
CA LYS A 210 -10.89 -1.10 47.10
C LYS A 210 -11.46 -0.29 48.27
N LYS A 211 -11.00 0.94 48.47
CA LYS A 211 -11.51 1.84 49.53
C LYS A 211 -12.98 2.20 49.31
N GLN A 212 -13.40 2.48 48.07
CA GLN A 212 -14.79 2.76 47.73
C GLN A 212 -15.69 1.53 47.95
N ASN A 213 -15.26 0.35 47.53
CA ASN A 213 -16.00 -0.89 47.74
C ASN A 213 -16.11 -1.22 49.23
N MET A 214 -15.02 -1.03 49.99
CA MET A 214 -15.04 -1.21 51.45
C MET A 214 -16.00 -0.23 52.12
N LYS A 215 -16.01 1.05 51.71
CA LYS A 215 -16.97 2.04 52.22
C LYS A 215 -18.42 1.61 51.95
N LYS A 216 -18.73 1.12 50.75
CA LYS A 216 -20.07 0.61 50.41
C LYS A 216 -20.46 -0.60 51.26
N LEU A 217 -19.54 -1.52 51.51
CA LEU A 217 -19.78 -2.67 52.39
C LEU A 217 -20.06 -2.23 53.83
N VAL A 218 -19.27 -1.30 54.36
CA VAL A 218 -19.49 -0.74 55.70
C VAL A 218 -20.84 -0.04 55.79
N LEU A 219 -21.19 0.79 54.82
CA LEU A 219 -22.50 1.46 54.79
C LEU A 219 -23.65 0.45 54.75
N ARG A 220 -23.55 -0.58 53.91
CA ARG A 220 -24.57 -1.64 53.86
C ARG A 220 -24.74 -2.32 55.22
N VAL A 221 -23.65 -2.65 55.91
CA VAL A 221 -23.70 -3.29 57.23
C VAL A 221 -24.32 -2.34 58.27
N LEU A 222 -23.98 -1.05 58.24
CA LEU A 222 -24.57 -0.05 59.14
C LEU A 222 -26.07 0.18 58.89
N GLU A 223 -26.55 -0.06 57.66
CA GLU A 223 -27.97 0.02 57.29
C GLU A 223 -28.76 -1.26 57.62
N THR A 224 -28.08 -2.37 57.97
CA THR A 224 -28.76 -3.64 58.31
C THR A 224 -29.77 -3.52 59.46
N PRO A 225 -29.50 -2.84 60.60
CA PRO A 225 -30.45 -2.78 61.71
C PRO A 225 -31.78 -2.09 61.33
N GLU A 226 -31.75 -1.12 60.41
CA GLU A 226 -32.95 -0.46 59.91
C GLU A 226 -33.75 -1.38 58.98
N ASN A 227 -33.06 -2.07 58.07
CA ASN A 227 -33.69 -3.07 57.20
C ASN A 227 -34.33 -4.20 58.02
N LEU A 228 -33.71 -4.61 59.13
CA LEU A 228 -34.28 -5.62 60.05
C LEU A 228 -35.57 -5.14 60.71
N ARG A 229 -35.63 -3.88 61.15
CA ARG A 229 -36.87 -3.29 61.72
C ARG A 229 -38.00 -3.29 60.68
N ASN A 230 -37.68 -2.97 59.42
CA ASN A 230 -38.65 -2.98 58.33
C ASN A 230 -39.15 -4.40 58.02
N LEU A 231 -38.27 -5.41 58.04
CA LEU A 231 -38.65 -6.81 57.81
C LEU A 231 -39.50 -7.38 58.94
N ILE A 232 -39.21 -7.02 60.19
CA ILE A 232 -39.99 -7.44 61.37
C ILE A 232 -41.36 -6.75 61.38
N ALA A 233 -41.44 -5.46 61.01
CA ALA A 233 -42.70 -4.78 60.82
C ALA A 233 -43.56 -5.40 59.70
N GLY A 234 -42.92 -6.00 58.69
CA GLY A 234 -43.55 -6.77 57.62
C GLY A 234 -43.90 -8.22 57.98
N GLY A 235 -43.58 -8.70 59.19
CA GLY A 235 -43.85 -10.07 59.64
C GLY A 235 -42.87 -11.15 59.14
N HIS A 236 -41.80 -10.75 58.45
CA HIS A 236 -40.79 -11.67 57.90
C HIS A 236 -39.61 -11.86 58.87
N GLU A 237 -39.88 -12.45 60.04
CA GLU A 237 -38.88 -12.61 61.11
C GLU A 237 -37.74 -13.57 60.76
N GLU A 238 -38.01 -14.62 59.99
CA GLU A 238 -37.01 -15.64 59.63
C GLU A 238 -35.96 -15.07 58.66
N GLU A 239 -36.40 -14.28 57.69
CA GLU A 239 -35.53 -13.58 56.74
C GLU A 239 -34.66 -12.55 57.47
N ALA A 240 -35.25 -11.78 58.38
CA ALA A 240 -34.54 -10.82 59.23
C ALA A 240 -33.44 -11.50 60.06
N LYS A 241 -33.75 -12.62 60.74
CA LYS A 241 -32.74 -13.40 61.49
C LYS A 241 -31.60 -13.86 60.57
N SER A 242 -31.91 -14.35 59.37
CA SER A 242 -30.90 -14.82 58.42
C SER A 242 -29.98 -13.70 57.88
N GLU A 243 -30.50 -12.50 57.66
CA GLU A 243 -29.72 -11.34 57.23
C GLU A 243 -28.85 -10.80 58.36
N TRP A 244 -29.40 -10.78 59.58
CA TRP A 244 -28.68 -10.39 60.77
C TRP A 244 -27.55 -11.35 61.12
N GLU A 245 -27.74 -12.66 61.00
CA GLU A 245 -26.68 -13.65 61.23
C GLU A 245 -25.46 -13.38 60.34
N LYS A 246 -25.69 -13.07 59.06
CA LYS A 246 -24.62 -12.74 58.10
C LYS A 246 -23.91 -11.42 58.46
N ALA A 247 -24.68 -10.39 58.85
CA ALA A 247 -24.12 -9.09 59.22
C ALA A 247 -23.40 -9.10 60.58
N SER A 248 -23.97 -9.78 61.58
CA SER A 248 -23.44 -9.91 62.93
C SER A 248 -22.16 -10.75 62.98
N ALA A 249 -22.04 -11.79 62.16
CA ALA A 249 -20.80 -12.55 62.00
C ALA A 249 -19.64 -11.65 61.50
N LEU A 250 -19.94 -10.74 60.55
CA LEU A 250 -18.96 -9.76 60.06
C LEU A 250 -18.59 -8.74 61.13
N LEU A 251 -19.57 -8.20 61.87
CA LEU A 251 -19.34 -7.24 62.95
C LEU A 251 -18.54 -7.85 64.11
N ARG A 252 -18.82 -9.11 64.48
CA ARG A 252 -18.05 -9.84 65.50
C ARG A 252 -16.59 -10.01 65.07
N ARG A 253 -16.35 -10.39 63.82
CA ARG A 253 -15.00 -10.48 63.25
C ARG A 253 -14.29 -9.11 63.19
N TRP A 254 -15.03 -8.01 63.02
CA TRP A 254 -14.46 -6.66 63.07
C TRP A 254 -14.09 -6.25 64.49
N LYS A 255 -14.95 -6.58 65.47
CA LYS A 255 -14.69 -6.39 66.90
C LYS A 255 -13.44 -7.16 67.37
N GLU A 256 -13.31 -8.42 66.98
CA GLU A 256 -12.13 -9.25 67.29
C GLU A 256 -10.83 -8.69 66.72
N ARG A 257 -10.90 -8.04 65.55
CA ARG A 257 -9.75 -7.37 64.92
C ARG A 257 -9.54 -5.93 65.38
N GLY A 258 -10.32 -5.44 66.36
CA GLY A 258 -10.23 -4.08 66.89
C GLY A 258 -10.62 -2.99 65.88
N VAL A 259 -11.38 -3.33 64.83
CA VAL A 259 -11.82 -2.36 63.81
C VAL A 259 -13.10 -1.69 64.27
N GLY A 260 -13.10 -0.35 64.38
CA GLY A 260 -14.31 0.45 64.63
C GLY A 260 -14.76 0.59 66.09
N GLY A 261 -14.04 -0.01 67.06
CA GLY A 261 -14.16 0.29 68.49
C GLY A 261 -15.61 0.23 69.04
N SER A 262 -16.02 1.32 69.71
CA SER A 262 -17.36 1.47 70.31
C SER A 262 -18.49 1.45 69.29
N ASP A 263 -18.25 1.93 68.07
CA ASP A 263 -19.30 2.08 67.05
C ASP A 263 -19.78 0.72 66.55
N VAL A 264 -18.87 -0.25 66.42
CA VAL A 264 -19.22 -1.64 66.06
C VAL A 264 -20.02 -2.31 67.17
N GLN A 265 -19.68 -2.04 68.44
CA GLN A 265 -20.43 -2.56 69.57
C GLN A 265 -21.85 -1.99 69.63
N ALA A 266 -22.00 -0.68 69.45
CA ALA A 266 -23.30 -0.02 69.39
C ALA A 266 -24.16 -0.55 68.22
N CYS A 267 -23.56 -0.86 67.06
CA CYS A 267 -24.29 -1.45 65.94
C CYS A 267 -24.76 -2.89 66.20
N ILE A 268 -23.98 -3.68 66.94
CA ILE A 268 -24.39 -5.04 67.36
C ILE A 268 -25.59 -4.94 68.31
N GLU A 269 -25.52 -4.04 69.29
CA GLU A 269 -26.60 -3.82 70.26
C GLU A 269 -27.86 -3.28 69.58
N ASP A 270 -27.72 -2.36 68.63
CA ASP A 270 -28.85 -1.80 67.86
C ASP A 270 -29.52 -2.86 66.96
N GLY A 271 -28.75 -3.78 66.36
CA GLY A 271 -29.34 -4.87 65.56
C GLY A 271 -29.94 -5.99 66.40
N GLU A 272 -29.41 -6.29 67.58
CA GLU A 272 -30.06 -7.19 68.55
C GLU A 272 -31.35 -6.56 69.11
N ALA A 273 -31.38 -5.25 69.34
CA ALA A 273 -32.59 -4.50 69.68
C ALA A 273 -33.60 -4.47 68.53
N ALA A 274 -33.14 -4.31 67.29
CA ALA A 274 -33.97 -4.40 66.10
C ALA A 274 -34.66 -5.77 66.00
N LEU A 275 -33.96 -6.88 66.26
CA LEU A 275 -34.55 -8.22 66.31
C LEU A 275 -35.61 -8.42 67.40
N ARG A 276 -35.53 -7.66 68.50
CA ARG A 276 -36.57 -7.64 69.56
C ARG A 276 -37.76 -6.73 69.23
N GLY A 277 -37.73 -6.02 68.09
CA GLY A 277 -38.75 -5.07 67.69
C GLY A 277 -38.67 -3.72 68.42
N GLU A 278 -37.53 -3.39 69.04
CA GLU A 278 -37.33 -2.14 69.78
C GLU A 278 -37.04 -0.95 68.82
N PRO A 279 -37.53 0.26 69.13
CA PRO A 279 -37.33 1.44 68.30
C PRO A 279 -35.84 1.87 68.25
N PRO A 280 -35.44 2.70 67.26
CA PRO A 280 -34.06 3.18 67.11
C PRO A 280 -33.54 3.89 68.35
N ASN A 281 -32.45 3.38 68.93
CA ASN A 281 -31.77 4.00 70.06
C ASN A 281 -31.01 5.29 69.63
N GLU A 282 -30.60 6.14 70.57
CA GLU A 282 -29.81 7.35 70.28
C GLU A 282 -28.46 7.05 69.59
N GLN A 283 -27.95 5.85 69.80
CA GLN A 283 -26.72 5.31 69.20
C GLN A 283 -26.95 4.55 67.89
N SER A 284 -28.20 4.49 67.40
CA SER A 284 -28.50 3.87 66.10
C SER A 284 -27.91 4.67 64.95
N TRP A 285 -27.50 3.96 63.90
CA TRP A 285 -26.90 4.58 62.71
C TRP A 285 -27.80 5.65 62.07
N VAL A 286 -29.12 5.46 62.08
CA VAL A 286 -30.11 6.39 61.53
C VAL A 286 -30.06 7.75 62.23
N ASN A 287 -30.03 7.74 63.57
CA ASN A 287 -29.97 8.96 64.38
C ASN A 287 -28.60 9.65 64.29
N ILE A 288 -27.52 8.86 64.22
CA ILE A 288 -26.16 9.40 64.04
C ILE A 288 -26.00 10.02 62.64
N LYS A 289 -26.54 9.37 61.61
CA LYS A 289 -26.54 9.85 60.21
C LYS A 289 -27.34 11.15 60.11
N ALA A 290 -28.55 11.21 60.67
CA ALA A 290 -29.39 12.40 60.68
C ALA A 290 -28.72 13.60 61.38
N LYS A 291 -28.05 13.38 62.51
CA LYS A 291 -27.29 14.42 63.24
C LYS A 291 -26.06 14.93 62.48
N ARG A 292 -25.48 14.13 61.58
CA ARG A 292 -24.30 14.51 60.78
C ARG A 292 -24.65 15.19 59.45
N THR A 293 -25.88 15.02 58.98
CA THR A 293 -26.38 15.62 57.73
C THR A 293 -27.16 16.93 57.96
N SER A 294 -27.51 17.24 59.20
CA SER A 294 -28.08 18.53 59.63
C SER A 294 -27.00 19.50 60.08
#